data_AF-A0A2T4RYV1-F1
#
_entry.id   AF-A0A2T4RYV1-F1
#
_cell.length_a   1.000
_cell.length_b   1.000
_cell.length_c   1.000
_cell.angle_alpha   90.00
_cell.angle_beta   90.00
_cell.angle_gamma   90.00
#
_symmetry.space_group_name_H-M   'P 1'
#
loop_
_entity.id
_entity.type
_entity.pdbx_description
1 polymer ?
#
loop_
_entity_poly.entity_id
_entity_poly.type
_entity_poly.pdbx_seq_one_letter_code
_entity_poly.pdbx_strand_id
1 'polypeptide(L)'
;KAAVADAKTVNKNDYTPNSVAALDAKLTEAEALIAHPENGSTDQFNAKTQEVKQAKDQLVRKADKTDLEKAIAEASKYTNLDPTKPMDQQLITALANAKNTDTDQNATQKAVDDSKNSLNHAIQAKLRADAYEQLQK
;
A
#
# COMPACT_ATOMS: atom_id res chain seq x y z
N LYS A 1 31.19 0.52 -3.93
CA LYS A 1 31.07 -0.80 -3.25
C LYS A 1 30.34 -0.73 -1.90
N ALA A 2 30.74 0.13 -0.96
CA ALA A 2 30.09 0.21 0.37
C ALA A 2 28.56 0.47 0.33
N ALA A 3 28.09 1.41 -0.49
CA ALA A 3 26.66 1.70 -0.62
C ALA A 3 25.83 0.50 -1.13
N VAL A 4 26.39 -0.31 -2.03
CA VAL A 4 25.74 -1.54 -2.53
C VAL A 4 25.61 -2.56 -1.40
N ALA A 5 26.66 -2.76 -0.60
CA ALA A 5 26.62 -3.68 0.54
C ALA A 5 25.60 -3.22 1.59
N ASP A 6 25.59 -1.93 1.92
CA ASP A 6 24.67 -1.32 2.88
C ASP A 6 23.20 -1.32 2.41
N ALA A 7 22.95 -1.19 1.11
CA ALA A 7 21.59 -1.31 0.56
C ALA A 7 21.10 -2.77 0.54
N LYS A 8 21.99 -3.76 0.46
CA LYS A 8 21.62 -5.18 0.54
C LYS A 8 21.21 -5.65 1.93
N THR A 9 21.51 -4.90 2.99
CA THR A 9 21.08 -5.25 4.36
C THR A 9 19.65 -4.83 4.65
N VAL A 10 18.99 -4.12 3.74
CA VAL A 10 17.60 -3.68 3.89
C VAL A 10 16.68 -4.89 3.92
N ASN A 11 15.83 -4.99 4.96
CA ASN A 11 14.72 -5.93 4.97
C ASN A 11 13.61 -5.44 4.02
N LYS A 12 13.66 -5.89 2.76
CA LYS A 12 12.74 -5.47 1.70
C LYS A 12 11.27 -5.79 2.00
N ASN A 13 10.99 -6.73 2.90
CA ASN A 13 9.62 -7.10 3.25
C ASN A 13 8.85 -5.97 3.96
N ASP A 14 9.56 -5.02 4.56
CA ASP A 14 8.98 -3.89 5.28
C ASP A 14 8.56 -2.73 4.36
N TYR A 15 8.92 -2.80 3.07
CA TYR A 15 8.77 -1.73 2.09
C TYR A 15 7.86 -2.13 0.92
N THR A 16 7.29 -1.14 0.25
CA THR A 16 6.38 -1.35 -0.88
C THR A 16 7.13 -1.95 -2.08
N PRO A 17 6.49 -2.85 -2.86
CA PRO A 17 7.11 -3.45 -4.03
C PRO A 17 7.70 -2.44 -5.01
N ASN A 18 7.01 -1.31 -5.24
CA ASN A 18 7.48 -0.29 -6.18
C ASN A 18 8.80 0.36 -5.72
N SER A 19 8.91 0.66 -4.43
CA SER A 19 10.12 1.29 -3.90
C SER A 19 11.30 0.31 -3.83
N VAL A 20 11.03 -0.97 -3.53
CA VAL A 20 12.03 -2.05 -3.58
C VAL A 20 12.52 -2.27 -5.01
N ALA A 21 11.62 -2.28 -6.00
CA ALA A 21 12.00 -2.43 -7.42
C ALA A 21 12.92 -1.29 -7.90
N ALA A 22 12.67 -0.06 -7.45
CA ALA A 22 13.53 1.08 -7.75
C ALA A 22 14.94 0.92 -7.15
N LEU A 23 15.04 0.45 -5.90
CA LEU A 23 16.32 0.12 -5.29
C LEU A 23 17.05 -1.00 -6.03
N ASP A 24 16.34 -2.06 -6.41
CA ASP A 24 16.92 -3.21 -7.10
C ASP A 24 17.45 -2.89 -8.50
N ALA A 25 16.79 -1.99 -9.22
CA ALA A 25 17.32 -1.46 -10.48
C ALA A 25 18.67 -0.75 -10.26
N LYS A 26 18.76 0.10 -9.22
CA LYS A 26 20.00 0.82 -8.90
C LYS A 26 21.12 -0.08 -8.38
N LEU A 27 20.78 -1.13 -7.63
CA LEU A 27 21.74 -2.14 -7.24
C LEU A 27 22.28 -2.88 -8.45
N THR A 28 21.43 -3.32 -9.37
CA THR A 28 21.83 -4.01 -10.60
C THR A 28 22.78 -3.17 -11.44
N GLU A 29 22.46 -1.88 -11.65
CA GLU A 29 23.32 -0.94 -12.39
C GLU A 29 24.69 -0.76 -11.70
N ALA A 30 24.70 -0.59 -10.37
CA ALA A 30 25.94 -0.39 -9.62
C ALA A 30 26.81 -1.67 -9.59
N GLU A 31 26.19 -2.85 -9.53
CA GLU A 31 26.88 -4.14 -9.56
C GLU A 31 27.50 -4.43 -10.92
N ALA A 32 26.80 -4.13 -12.01
CA ALA A 32 27.35 -4.25 -13.35
C ALA A 32 28.62 -3.39 -13.52
N LEU A 33 28.59 -2.15 -13.01
CA LEU A 33 29.75 -1.25 -13.04
C LEU A 33 30.90 -1.75 -12.12
N ILE A 34 30.57 -2.38 -11.00
CA ILE A 34 31.56 -3.00 -10.09
C ILE A 34 32.22 -4.23 -10.72
N ALA A 35 31.45 -5.03 -11.47
CA ALA A 35 31.94 -6.22 -12.15
C ALA A 35 32.84 -5.88 -13.36
N HIS A 36 32.56 -4.74 -14.00
CA HIS A 36 33.29 -4.23 -15.16
C HIS A 36 33.82 -2.81 -14.92
N PRO A 37 34.78 -2.64 -13.99
CA PRO A 37 35.26 -1.32 -13.61
C PRO A 37 35.97 -0.56 -14.75
N GLU A 38 36.46 -1.26 -15.77
CA GLU A 38 37.02 -0.69 -17.01
C GLU A 38 36.00 0.12 -17.82
N ASN A 39 34.71 -0.15 -17.64
CA ASN A 39 33.62 0.57 -18.30
C ASN A 39 33.21 1.84 -17.54
N GLY A 40 33.87 2.15 -16.42
CA GLY A 40 33.51 3.21 -15.49
C GLY A 40 34.61 4.24 -15.27
N SER A 41 34.21 5.51 -15.15
CA SER A 41 35.03 6.59 -14.59
C SER A 41 34.77 6.77 -13.09
N THR A 42 35.69 7.44 -12.38
CA THR A 42 35.50 7.83 -10.97
C THR A 42 34.18 8.57 -10.76
N ASP A 43 33.81 9.46 -11.69
CA ASP A 43 32.55 10.21 -11.62
C ASP A 43 31.33 9.30 -11.79
N GLN A 44 31.39 8.32 -12.68
CA GLN A 44 30.31 7.33 -12.83
C GLN A 44 30.18 6.45 -11.58
N PHE A 45 31.28 6.04 -10.96
CA PHE A 45 31.26 5.32 -9.69
C PHE A 45 30.65 6.16 -8.55
N ASN A 46 30.99 7.45 -8.49
CA ASN A 46 30.43 8.37 -7.52
C ASN A 46 28.93 8.58 -7.75
N ALA A 47 28.52 8.79 -9.00
CA ALA A 47 27.11 8.94 -9.37
C ALA A 47 26.30 7.71 -8.99
N LYS A 48 26.74 6.49 -9.36
CA LYS A 48 26.05 5.25 -8.98
C LYS A 48 26.00 5.02 -7.47
N THR A 49 27.04 5.43 -6.76
CA THR A 49 27.03 5.40 -5.30
C THR A 49 25.95 6.30 -4.71
N GLN A 50 25.74 7.50 -5.28
CA GLN A 50 24.68 8.41 -4.84
C GLN A 50 23.29 7.91 -5.24
N GLU A 51 23.13 7.39 -6.45
CA GLU A 51 21.85 6.81 -6.92
C GLU A 51 21.38 5.67 -6.01
N VAL A 52 22.28 4.76 -5.60
CA VAL A 52 21.94 3.67 -4.66
C VAL A 52 21.52 4.20 -3.29
N LYS A 53 22.24 5.20 -2.76
CA LYS A 53 21.88 5.83 -1.47
C LYS A 53 20.52 6.51 -1.55
N GLN A 54 20.28 7.30 -2.59
CA GLN A 54 19.00 7.97 -2.80
C GLN A 54 17.86 6.96 -2.95
N ALA A 55 18.04 5.89 -3.72
CA ALA A 55 17.02 4.86 -3.86
C ALA A 55 16.72 4.15 -2.53
N LYS A 56 17.74 3.92 -1.70
CA LYS A 56 17.57 3.39 -0.34
C LYS A 56 16.77 4.36 0.55
N ASP A 57 17.10 5.65 0.51
CA ASP A 57 16.41 6.69 1.29
C ASP A 57 14.96 6.92 0.82
N GLN A 58 14.67 6.61 -0.45
CA GLN A 58 13.34 6.71 -1.06
C GLN A 58 12.48 5.46 -0.86
N LEU A 59 12.97 4.45 -0.13
CA LEU A 59 12.16 3.29 0.21
C LEU A 59 10.90 3.72 0.98
N VAL A 60 9.75 3.21 0.56
CA VAL A 60 8.45 3.54 1.15
C VAL A 60 8.01 2.37 2.01
N ARG A 61 7.78 2.58 3.30
CA ARG A 61 7.28 1.51 4.18
C ARG A 61 5.87 1.09 3.78
N LYS A 62 5.55 -0.20 3.93
CA LYS A 62 4.17 -0.67 3.79
C LYS A 62 3.28 0.01 4.83
N ALA A 63 2.06 0.36 4.43
CA ALA A 63 1.05 0.88 5.32
C ALA A 63 0.60 -0.19 6.33
N ASP A 64 0.25 0.23 7.55
CA ASP A 64 -0.45 -0.61 8.52
C ASP A 64 -1.93 -0.70 8.13
N LYS A 65 -2.41 -1.93 7.92
CA LYS A 65 -3.77 -2.24 7.46
C LYS A 65 -4.66 -2.87 8.53
N THR A 66 -4.13 -3.06 9.74
CA THR A 66 -4.81 -3.80 10.81
C THR A 66 -6.23 -3.31 11.08
N ASP A 67 -6.46 -1.99 11.13
CA ASP A 67 -7.79 -1.45 11.39
C ASP A 67 -8.70 -1.42 10.15
N LEU A 68 -8.13 -1.38 8.94
CA LEU A 68 -8.89 -1.53 7.70
C LEU A 68 -9.41 -2.97 7.59
N GLU A 69 -8.57 -3.97 7.88
CA GLU A 69 -8.93 -5.39 7.89
C GLU A 69 -10.08 -5.67 8.87
N LYS A 70 -10.04 -5.10 10.09
CA LYS A 70 -11.13 -5.20 11.06
C LYS A 70 -12.43 -4.59 10.52
N ALA A 71 -12.37 -3.42 9.89
CA ALA A 71 -13.55 -2.78 9.30
C ALA A 71 -14.13 -3.61 8.15
N ILE A 72 -13.28 -4.21 7.31
CA ILE A 72 -13.67 -5.15 6.25
C ILE A 72 -14.36 -6.38 6.85
N ALA A 73 -13.82 -6.94 7.93
CA ALA A 73 -14.42 -8.08 8.62
C ALA A 73 -15.80 -7.74 9.19
N GLU A 74 -15.98 -6.55 9.77
CA GLU A 74 -17.28 -6.08 10.25
C GLU A 74 -18.29 -5.91 9.11
N ALA A 75 -17.91 -5.17 8.06
CA ALA A 75 -18.75 -4.97 6.88
C ALA A 75 -19.13 -6.29 6.18
N SER A 76 -18.25 -7.29 6.21
CA SER A 76 -18.51 -8.60 5.59
C SER A 76 -19.56 -9.44 6.34
N LYS A 77 -19.98 -9.04 7.55
CA LYS A 77 -21.09 -9.68 8.28
C LYS A 77 -22.46 -9.37 7.67
N TYR A 78 -22.57 -8.31 6.86
CA TYR A 78 -23.81 -7.95 6.18
C TYR A 78 -24.00 -8.81 4.93
N THR A 79 -24.64 -9.97 5.06
CA THR A 79 -24.78 -10.94 3.96
C THR A 79 -26.00 -10.71 3.06
N ASN A 80 -26.99 -9.96 3.52
CA ASN A 80 -28.28 -9.75 2.83
C ASN A 80 -28.43 -8.31 2.35
N LEU A 81 -27.43 -7.81 1.60
CA LEU A 81 -27.45 -6.47 1.04
C LEU A 81 -28.21 -6.45 -0.29
N ASP A 82 -29.16 -5.53 -0.41
CA ASP A 82 -29.92 -5.30 -1.64
C ASP A 82 -29.27 -4.17 -2.45
N PRO A 83 -28.64 -4.43 -3.61
CA PRO A 83 -27.98 -3.39 -4.41
C PRO A 83 -28.94 -2.35 -4.98
N THR A 84 -30.26 -2.60 -4.95
CA THR A 84 -31.28 -1.61 -5.35
C THR A 84 -31.57 -0.59 -4.24
N LYS A 85 -31.23 -0.90 -2.99
CA LYS A 85 -31.34 0.03 -1.86
C LYS A 85 -30.10 0.94 -1.81
N PRO A 86 -30.26 2.28 -1.77
CA PRO A 86 -29.12 3.20 -1.80
C PRO A 86 -28.06 2.97 -0.72
N MET A 87 -28.46 2.69 0.52
CA MET A 87 -27.52 2.52 1.64
C MET A 87 -26.78 1.17 1.60
N ASP A 88 -27.44 0.13 1.09
CA ASP A 88 -26.82 -1.17 0.88
C ASP A 88 -25.82 -1.10 -0.28
N GLN A 89 -26.18 -0.44 -1.38
CA GLN A 89 -25.27 -0.20 -2.51
C GLN A 89 -24.04 0.61 -2.10
N GLN A 90 -24.21 1.60 -1.21
CA GLN A 90 -23.08 2.34 -0.63
C GLN A 90 -22.15 1.44 0.19
N LEU A 91 -22.68 0.55 1.03
CA LEU A 91 -21.87 -0.40 1.78
C LEU A 91 -21.16 -1.42 0.87
N ILE A 92 -21.84 -1.94 -0.15
CA ILE A 92 -21.24 -2.83 -1.16
C ILE A 92 -20.04 -2.15 -1.82
N THR A 93 -20.22 -0.90 -2.26
CA THR A 93 -19.19 -0.12 -2.95
C THR A 93 -18.02 0.17 -2.02
N ALA A 94 -18.30 0.62 -0.78
CA ALA A 94 -17.26 0.92 0.19
C ALA A 94 -16.46 -0.35 0.59
N LEU A 95 -17.14 -1.50 0.73
CA LEU A 95 -16.49 -2.78 1.03
C LEU A 95 -15.58 -3.23 -0.12
N ALA A 96 -16.03 -3.09 -1.37
CA ALA A 96 -15.21 -3.42 -2.53
C ALA A 96 -13.95 -2.52 -2.60
N ASN A 97 -14.11 -1.22 -2.41
CA ASN A 97 -12.99 -0.27 -2.39
C ASN A 97 -12.01 -0.57 -1.25
N ALA A 98 -12.51 -0.86 -0.05
CA ALA A 98 -11.68 -1.23 1.09
C ALA A 98 -10.87 -2.50 0.81
N LYS A 99 -11.48 -3.54 0.23
CA LYS A 99 -10.77 -4.77 -0.18
C LYS A 99 -9.69 -4.51 -1.22
N ASN A 100 -9.95 -3.64 -2.20
CA ASN A 100 -8.95 -3.26 -3.18
C ASN A 100 -7.74 -2.58 -2.50
N THR A 101 -7.98 -1.61 -1.62
CA THR A 101 -6.91 -0.96 -0.83
C THR A 101 -6.16 -1.96 0.06
N ASP A 102 -6.87 -2.92 0.64
CA ASP A 102 -6.30 -3.96 1.50
C ASP A 102 -5.33 -4.87 0.73
N THR A 103 -5.66 -5.22 -0.51
CA THR A 103 -4.78 -6.02 -1.38
C THR A 103 -3.63 -5.22 -2.02
N ASP A 104 -3.73 -3.89 -2.08
CA ASP A 104 -2.70 -3.05 -2.70
C ASP A 104 -1.46 -2.91 -1.81
N GLN A 105 -0.40 -3.66 -2.14
CA GLN A 105 0.87 -3.62 -1.39
C GLN A 105 1.63 -2.29 -1.51
N ASN A 106 1.21 -1.39 -2.40
CA ASN A 106 1.75 -0.03 -2.55
C ASN A 106 0.82 1.04 -1.98
N ALA A 107 -0.30 0.66 -1.35
CA ALA A 107 -1.22 1.62 -0.75
C ALA A 107 -0.49 2.50 0.27
N THR A 108 -0.74 3.81 0.19
CA THR A 108 -0.24 4.76 1.18
C THR A 108 -1.03 4.63 2.48
N GLN A 109 -0.44 5.02 3.61
CA GLN A 109 -1.16 5.04 4.88
C GLN A 109 -2.43 5.89 4.79
N LYS A 110 -2.38 7.03 4.09
CA LYS A 110 -3.55 7.88 3.85
C LYS A 110 -4.65 7.14 3.08
N ALA A 111 -4.31 6.39 2.03
CA ALA A 111 -5.29 5.61 1.28
C ALA A 111 -5.95 4.53 2.16
N VAL A 112 -5.16 3.86 3.00
CA VAL A 112 -5.68 2.87 3.97
C VAL A 112 -6.64 3.52 4.97
N ASP A 113 -6.25 4.65 5.56
CA ASP A 113 -7.08 5.37 6.53
C ASP A 113 -8.36 5.94 5.91
N ASP A 114 -8.27 6.50 4.70
CA ASP A 114 -9.42 7.02 3.96
C ASP A 114 -10.42 5.89 3.60
N SER A 115 -9.90 4.74 3.15
CA SER A 115 -10.74 3.55 2.87
C SER A 115 -11.41 3.01 4.13
N LYS A 116 -10.70 2.96 5.26
CA LYS A 116 -11.25 2.57 6.56
C LYS A 116 -12.38 3.51 6.98
N ASN A 117 -12.15 4.81 6.92
CA ASN A 117 -13.13 5.82 7.30
C ASN A 117 -14.38 5.77 6.41
N SER A 118 -14.18 5.61 5.10
CA SER A 118 -15.28 5.47 4.13
C SER A 118 -16.12 4.23 4.41
N LEU A 119 -15.48 3.09 4.70
CA LEU A 119 -16.17 1.86 5.05
C LEU A 119 -16.97 1.99 6.35
N ASN A 120 -16.36 2.53 7.39
CA ASN A 120 -17.03 2.77 8.67
C ASN A 120 -18.23 3.71 8.51
N HIS A 121 -18.11 4.75 7.69
CA HIS A 121 -19.23 5.65 7.40
C HIS A 121 -20.39 4.90 6.73
N ALA A 122 -20.10 4.05 5.75
CA ALA A 122 -21.12 3.26 5.06
C ALA A 122 -21.82 2.26 6.00
N ILE A 123 -21.08 1.61 6.90
CA ILE A 123 -21.65 0.75 7.96
C ILE A 123 -22.64 1.56 8.82
N GLN A 124 -22.23 2.74 9.29
CA GLN A 124 -23.08 3.59 10.12
C GLN A 124 -24.31 4.16 9.37
N ALA A 125 -24.17 4.45 8.08
CA ALA A 125 -25.29 4.86 7.23
C ALA A 125 -26.30 3.72 7.08
N LYS A 126 -25.83 2.49 6.82
CA LYS A 126 -26.69 1.31 6.75
C LYS A 126 -27.42 1.04 8.07
N LEU A 127 -26.71 1.06 9.21
CA LEU A 127 -27.34 0.84 10.53
C LEU A 127 -28.47 1.82 10.80
N ARG A 128 -28.29 3.10 10.46
CA ARG A 128 -29.34 4.12 10.61
C ARG A 128 -30.54 3.86 9.69
N ALA A 129 -30.28 3.45 8.45
CA ALA A 129 -31.34 3.13 7.50
C ALA A 129 -32.15 1.91 7.93
N ASP A 130 -31.48 0.82 8.35
CA ASP A 130 -32.13 -0.39 8.84
C ASP A 130 -32.98 -0.09 10.09
N ALA A 131 -32.47 0.73 11.03
CA ALA A 131 -33.21 1.15 12.21
C ALA A 131 -34.46 1.98 11.85
N TYR A 132 -34.34 2.90 10.90
CA TYR A 132 -35.48 3.70 10.44
C TYR A 132 -36.55 2.83 9.75
N GLU A 133 -36.16 1.90 8.88
CA GLU A 133 -37.08 0.95 8.25
C GLU A 133 -37.81 0.08 9.28
N GLN A 134 -37.14 -0.33 10.37
CA GLN A 134 -37.76 -1.10 11.44
C GLN A 134 -38.80 -0.31 12.24
N LEU A 135 -38.58 0.99 12.46
CA LEU A 135 -39.53 1.85 13.16
C LEU A 135 -40.81 2.15 12.35
N GLN A 136 -40.76 1.99 11.03
CA GLN A 136 -41.90 2.25 10.14
C GLN A 136 -42.77 1.01 9.86
N LYS A 137 -42.36 -0.17 10.34
CA LYS A 137 -43.08 -1.44 10.17
C LYS A 137 -44.10 -1.64 11.29
#